data_AF-A0A1Q8CWB8-F1
#
_entry.id   AF-A0A1Q8CWB8-F1
#
_cell.length_a   1.000
_cell.length_b   1.000
_cell.length_c   1.000
_cell.angle_alpha   90.00
_cell.angle_beta   90.00
_cell.angle_gamma   90.00
#
_symmetry.space_group_name_H-M   'P 1'
#
loop_
_entity.id
_entity.type
_entity.pdbx_description
1 polymer ?
#
loop_
_entity_poly.entity_id
_entity_poly.type
_entity_poly.pdbx_seq_one_letter_code
_entity_poly.pdbx_strand_id
1 'polypeptide(L)'
;MALGEERDLVPLGAGFDITKRGYSRAQVEEHLEQLDGQLKLLAADRNAAAAQAAELTAQLEVARTTIDDLRGQVERLSLPPTTMAGLSERLQRMLRLAQEERDETKAKAEAEAEAIRAKAEADSATLREQYEKQLAELDERRAAMEAEHKGVLEKARAEAAEITGAAEAERTRLDAEAEQRRTAVEEDFEIAMASRRTESMRALATQEATSKSEAERRVREATEEANRRRHEARTEATARLQEAADEANRRVREATEEANRRIAHAAQRVNALRQLRTKVAQQLQAARDLVTDAHESLELAAPAFDPLPEETPDKPAPAPRPVVAPVKENWEPETKAAPAEIAEAPTKRIARQS
;
A
#
# COMPACT_ATOMS: atom_id res chain seq x y z
N MET A 1 -49.74 -122.05 -0.28
CA MET A 1 -50.78 -121.04 -0.56
C MET A 1 -50.55 -120.51 -1.97
N ALA A 2 -51.52 -120.44 -2.87
CA ALA A 2 -52.88 -120.97 -2.78
C ALA A 2 -53.20 -121.74 -4.08
N LEU A 3 -53.88 -122.88 -3.98
CA LEU A 3 -54.48 -123.51 -5.14
C LEU A 3 -55.79 -122.77 -5.41
N GLY A 4 -55.79 -121.89 -6.42
CA GLY A 4 -57.03 -121.29 -6.88
C GLY A 4 -57.92 -122.37 -7.48
N GLU A 5 -59.09 -122.61 -6.89
CA GLU A 5 -60.14 -123.44 -7.49
C GLU A 5 -60.78 -122.69 -8.66
N GLU A 6 -60.02 -122.42 -9.73
CA GLU A 6 -60.60 -122.26 -11.05
C GLU A 6 -61.11 -123.63 -11.48
N ARG A 7 -62.32 -123.94 -11.01
CA ARG A 7 -63.19 -124.98 -11.53
C ARG A 7 -63.58 -124.54 -12.93
N ASP A 8 -62.66 -124.75 -13.88
CA ASP A 8 -62.94 -124.50 -15.28
C ASP A 8 -64.19 -125.28 -15.64
N LEU A 9 -65.23 -124.54 -16.00
CA LEU A 9 -66.58 -125.07 -16.02
C LEU A 9 -66.72 -125.95 -17.25
N VAL A 10 -66.48 -127.25 -17.09
CA VAL A 10 -66.83 -128.27 -18.09
C VAL A 10 -68.26 -127.96 -18.52
N PRO A 11 -68.47 -127.47 -19.76
CA PRO A 11 -69.80 -127.15 -20.20
C PRO A 11 -70.49 -128.49 -20.39
N LEU A 12 -71.39 -128.83 -19.46
CA LEU A 12 -72.43 -129.81 -19.69
C LEU A 12 -73.38 -129.22 -20.74
N GLY A 13 -72.88 -129.19 -21.98
CA GLY A 13 -73.61 -128.71 -23.15
C GLY A 13 -74.94 -129.43 -23.20
N ALA A 14 -76.01 -128.67 -23.41
CA ALA A 14 -77.36 -129.21 -23.41
C ALA A 14 -77.41 -130.40 -24.39
N GLY A 15 -77.83 -131.57 -23.88
CA GLY A 15 -77.87 -132.79 -24.68
C GLY A 15 -78.70 -132.56 -25.95
N PHE A 16 -78.17 -132.98 -27.09
CA PHE A 16 -78.66 -132.61 -28.42
C PHE A 16 -80.19 -132.69 -28.55
N ASP A 17 -80.80 -131.69 -29.17
CA ASP A 17 -82.25 -131.62 -29.34
C ASP A 17 -82.76 -132.80 -30.17
N ILE A 18 -83.79 -133.50 -29.67
CA ILE A 18 -84.33 -134.70 -30.32
C ILE A 18 -85.36 -134.30 -31.37
N THR A 19 -84.98 -134.46 -32.64
CA THR A 19 -85.87 -134.32 -33.79
C THR A 19 -86.58 -135.64 -34.12
N LYS A 20 -87.55 -135.61 -35.04
CA LYS A 20 -88.40 -136.75 -35.37
C LYS A 20 -87.60 -137.85 -36.09
N ARG A 21 -87.05 -138.80 -35.29
CA ARG A 21 -86.14 -139.93 -35.62
C ARG A 21 -84.63 -139.68 -35.38
N GLY A 22 -84.23 -138.73 -34.52
CA GLY A 22 -82.84 -138.67 -34.02
C GLY A 22 -82.42 -137.31 -33.44
N TYR A 23 -81.23 -137.26 -32.84
CA TYR A 23 -80.60 -136.01 -32.40
C TYR A 23 -80.40 -135.02 -33.57
N SER A 24 -80.42 -133.72 -33.26
CA SER A 24 -80.18 -132.64 -34.22
C SER A 24 -78.79 -132.77 -34.84
N ARG A 25 -78.74 -133.16 -36.12
CA ARG A 25 -77.48 -133.39 -36.85
C ARG A 25 -76.53 -132.18 -36.77
N ALA A 26 -77.06 -130.97 -36.91
CA ALA A 26 -76.25 -129.74 -36.87
C ALA A 26 -75.54 -129.54 -35.53
N GLN A 27 -76.23 -129.77 -34.40
CA GLN A 27 -75.62 -129.66 -33.07
C GLN A 27 -74.60 -130.76 -32.80
N VAL A 28 -74.81 -131.97 -33.35
CA VAL A 28 -73.83 -133.07 -33.27
C VAL A 28 -72.58 -132.73 -34.10
N GLU A 29 -72.74 -132.19 -35.30
CA GLU A 29 -71.62 -131.76 -36.16
C GLU A 29 -70.85 -130.59 -35.51
N GLU A 30 -71.54 -129.58 -34.97
CA GLU A 30 -70.95 -128.46 -34.23
C GLU A 30 -70.17 -128.90 -32.97
N HIS A 31 -70.72 -129.81 -32.17
CA HIS A 31 -70.02 -130.31 -30.97
C HIS A 31 -68.85 -131.24 -31.32
N LEU A 32 -68.93 -132.01 -32.42
CA LEU A 32 -67.80 -132.79 -32.90
C LEU A 32 -66.68 -131.89 -33.45
N GLU A 33 -67.01 -130.78 -34.12
CA GLU A 33 -66.04 -129.77 -34.55
C GLU A 33 -65.41 -129.06 -33.33
N GLN A 34 -66.19 -128.76 -32.29
CA GLN A 34 -65.69 -128.23 -31.02
C GLN A 34 -64.73 -129.21 -30.32
N LEU A 35 -65.08 -130.50 -30.24
CA LEU A 35 -64.23 -131.55 -29.64
C LEU A 35 -62.94 -131.80 -30.44
N ASP A 36 -63.02 -131.80 -31.78
CA ASP A 36 -61.84 -131.91 -32.65
C ASP A 36 -60.93 -130.67 -32.52
N GLY A 37 -61.53 -129.48 -32.36
CA GLY A 37 -60.80 -128.24 -31.98
C GLY A 37 -60.10 -128.36 -30.63
N GLN A 38 -60.78 -128.85 -29.59
CA GLN A 38 -60.22 -129.08 -28.26
C GLN A 38 -59.11 -130.15 -28.27
N LEU A 39 -59.27 -131.23 -29.03
CA LEU A 39 -58.25 -132.27 -29.17
C LEU A 39 -57.02 -131.76 -29.93
N LYS A 40 -57.19 -130.91 -30.95
CA LYS A 40 -56.08 -130.23 -31.63
C LYS A 40 -55.33 -129.28 -30.70
N LEU A 41 -56.03 -128.52 -29.87
CA LEU A 41 -55.43 -127.64 -28.87
C LEU A 41 -54.65 -128.45 -27.83
N LEU A 42 -55.28 -129.45 -27.21
CA LEU A 42 -54.63 -130.33 -26.22
C LEU A 42 -53.42 -131.09 -26.81
N ALA A 43 -53.48 -131.49 -28.09
CA ALA A 43 -52.36 -132.10 -28.78
C ALA A 43 -51.22 -131.08 -29.02
N ALA A 44 -51.54 -129.83 -29.37
CA ALA A 44 -50.56 -128.75 -29.48
C ALA A 44 -49.90 -128.43 -28.13
N ASP A 45 -50.68 -128.28 -27.05
CA ASP A 45 -50.20 -128.01 -25.70
C ASP A 45 -49.32 -129.14 -25.17
N ARG A 46 -49.74 -130.40 -25.37
CA ARG A 46 -48.92 -131.58 -25.05
C ARG A 46 -47.61 -131.59 -25.83
N ASN A 47 -47.63 -131.22 -27.11
CA ASN A 47 -46.41 -131.16 -27.92
C ASN A 47 -45.49 -130.00 -27.49
N ALA A 48 -46.05 -128.85 -27.11
CA ALA A 48 -45.31 -127.71 -26.57
C ALA A 48 -44.67 -128.06 -25.22
N ALA A 49 -45.41 -128.69 -24.31
CA ALA A 49 -44.89 -129.16 -23.02
C ALA A 49 -43.80 -130.24 -23.21
N ALA A 50 -43.97 -131.16 -24.17
CA ALA A 50 -42.94 -132.15 -24.50
C ALA A 50 -41.66 -131.50 -25.08
N ALA A 51 -41.79 -130.47 -25.92
CA ALA A 51 -40.67 -129.70 -26.44
C ALA A 51 -39.95 -128.92 -25.32
N GLN A 52 -40.69 -128.28 -24.41
CA GLN A 52 -40.14 -127.60 -23.25
C GLN A 52 -39.42 -128.58 -22.29
N ALA A 53 -39.98 -129.77 -22.08
CA ALA A 53 -39.32 -130.81 -21.27
C ALA A 53 -38.02 -131.32 -21.92
N ALA A 54 -37.99 -131.46 -23.25
CA ALA A 54 -36.78 -131.83 -23.98
C ALA A 54 -35.70 -130.74 -23.92
N GLU A 55 -36.07 -129.48 -24.12
CA GLU A 55 -35.18 -128.31 -24.01
C GLU A 55 -34.60 -128.16 -22.59
N LEU A 56 -35.44 -128.22 -21.56
CA LEU A 56 -34.98 -128.19 -20.16
C LEU A 56 -34.05 -129.37 -19.84
N THR A 57 -34.30 -130.55 -20.41
CA THR A 57 -33.39 -131.70 -20.26
C THR A 57 -32.04 -131.43 -20.92
N ALA A 58 -32.02 -130.85 -22.13
CA ALA A 58 -30.78 -130.48 -22.81
C ALA A 58 -29.98 -129.43 -22.03
N GLN A 59 -30.64 -128.38 -21.51
CA GLN A 59 -30.01 -127.38 -20.66
C GLN A 59 -29.45 -127.97 -19.35
N LEU A 60 -30.15 -128.95 -18.76
CA LEU A 60 -29.71 -129.65 -17.55
C LEU A 60 -28.44 -130.50 -17.83
N GLU A 61 -28.34 -131.19 -18.97
CA GLU A 61 -27.13 -131.92 -19.36
C GLU A 61 -25.96 -130.98 -19.72
N VAL A 62 -26.22 -129.82 -20.33
CA VAL A 62 -25.20 -128.78 -20.55
C VAL A 62 -24.70 -128.22 -19.22
N ALA A 63 -25.61 -128.01 -18.24
CA ALA A 63 -25.24 -127.59 -16.90
C ALA A 63 -24.45 -128.68 -16.14
N ARG A 64 -24.84 -129.95 -16.23
CA ARG A 64 -24.11 -131.10 -15.65
C ARG A 64 -22.69 -131.21 -16.19
N THR A 65 -22.53 -131.25 -17.52
CA THR A 65 -21.21 -131.34 -18.17
C THR A 65 -20.33 -130.15 -17.81
N THR A 66 -20.87 -128.92 -17.83
CA THR A 66 -20.14 -127.72 -17.38
C THR A 66 -19.72 -127.79 -15.91
N ILE A 67 -20.59 -128.28 -15.01
CA ILE A 67 -20.28 -128.43 -13.58
C ILE A 67 -19.18 -129.49 -13.37
N ASP A 68 -19.21 -130.61 -14.08
CA ASP A 68 -18.23 -131.68 -13.93
C ASP A 68 -16.88 -131.33 -14.59
N ASP A 69 -16.88 -130.58 -15.69
CA ASP A 69 -15.67 -129.96 -16.25
C ASP A 69 -15.03 -128.96 -15.28
N LEU A 70 -15.85 -128.11 -14.64
CA LEU A 70 -15.37 -127.16 -13.61
C LEU A 70 -14.86 -127.87 -12.36
N ARG A 71 -15.51 -128.94 -11.90
CA ARG A 71 -15.03 -129.79 -10.81
C ARG A 71 -13.69 -130.43 -11.16
N GLY A 72 -13.56 -131.00 -12.36
CA GLY A 72 -12.31 -131.58 -12.84
C GLY A 72 -11.18 -130.55 -12.98
N GLN A 73 -11.48 -129.30 -13.35
CA GLN A 73 -10.51 -128.20 -13.30
C GLN A 73 -10.09 -127.89 -11.85
N VAL A 74 -11.05 -127.73 -10.93
CA VAL A 74 -10.76 -127.45 -9.52
C VAL A 74 -9.92 -128.56 -8.87
N GLU A 75 -10.21 -129.83 -9.14
CA GLU A 75 -9.43 -130.97 -8.66
C GLU A 75 -7.99 -130.93 -9.21
N ARG A 76 -7.82 -130.74 -10.52
CA ARG A 76 -6.50 -130.59 -11.17
C ARG A 76 -5.70 -129.40 -10.65
N LEU A 77 -6.37 -128.32 -10.24
CA LEU A 77 -5.73 -127.11 -9.70
C LEU A 77 -5.47 -127.19 -8.18
N SER A 78 -6.20 -128.02 -7.45
CA SER A 78 -6.07 -128.24 -6.00
C SER A 78 -4.97 -129.25 -5.66
N LEU A 79 -4.82 -130.29 -6.48
CA LEU A 79 -3.72 -131.26 -6.38
C LEU A 79 -2.34 -130.58 -6.61
N PRO A 80 -1.26 -131.11 -6.02
CA PRO A 80 0.10 -130.69 -6.37
C PRO A 80 0.36 -130.88 -7.88
N PRO A 81 1.01 -129.93 -8.57
CA PRO A 81 1.17 -129.99 -10.03
C PRO A 81 2.23 -131.03 -10.44
N THR A 82 1.81 -132.29 -10.54
CA THR A 82 2.62 -133.43 -10.99
C THR A 82 2.72 -133.55 -12.52
N THR A 83 2.06 -132.66 -13.27
CA THR A 83 2.06 -132.64 -14.74
C THR A 83 2.35 -131.23 -15.28
N MET A 84 3.07 -131.17 -16.41
CA MET A 84 3.43 -129.91 -17.07
C MET A 84 2.21 -129.09 -17.50
N ALA A 85 1.10 -129.75 -17.86
CA ALA A 85 -0.16 -129.10 -18.23
C ALA A 85 -0.75 -128.29 -17.05
N GLY A 86 -0.89 -128.91 -15.87
CA GLY A 86 -1.43 -128.23 -14.68
C GLY A 86 -0.54 -127.07 -14.20
N LEU A 87 0.78 -127.20 -14.36
CA LEU A 87 1.71 -126.09 -14.13
C LEU A 87 1.45 -124.93 -15.10
N SER A 88 1.28 -125.21 -16.41
CA SER A 88 1.02 -124.17 -17.41
C SER A 88 -0.32 -123.46 -17.21
N GLU A 89 -1.38 -124.19 -16.81
CA GLU A 89 -2.69 -123.59 -16.54
C GLU A 89 -2.63 -122.66 -15.31
N ARG A 90 -1.98 -123.11 -14.23
CA ARG A 90 -1.79 -122.27 -13.03
C ARG A 90 -0.95 -121.02 -13.34
N LEU A 91 0.09 -121.14 -14.16
CA LEU A 91 0.89 -119.99 -14.60
C LEU A 91 0.10 -119.02 -15.47
N GLN A 92 -0.76 -119.50 -16.37
CA GLN A 92 -1.65 -118.64 -17.17
C GLN A 92 -2.67 -117.90 -16.29
N ARG A 93 -3.31 -118.58 -15.33
CA ARG A 93 -4.22 -117.94 -14.35
C ARG A 93 -3.48 -116.91 -13.48
N MET A 94 -2.25 -117.22 -13.04
CA MET A 94 -1.41 -116.30 -12.26
C MET A 94 -0.99 -115.06 -13.07
N LEU A 95 -0.57 -115.23 -14.33
CA LEU A 95 -0.22 -114.12 -15.22
C LEU A 95 -1.43 -113.23 -15.52
N ARG A 96 -2.62 -113.82 -15.71
CA ARG A 96 -3.86 -113.07 -15.87
C ARG A 96 -4.20 -112.27 -14.61
N LEU A 97 -4.17 -112.90 -13.43
CA LEU A 97 -4.45 -112.21 -12.17
C LEU A 97 -3.45 -111.08 -11.90
N ALA A 98 -2.16 -111.28 -12.19
CA ALA A 98 -1.14 -110.23 -12.09
C ALA A 98 -1.31 -109.11 -13.13
N GLN A 99 -1.94 -109.36 -14.29
CA GLN A 99 -2.32 -108.32 -15.25
C GLN A 99 -3.54 -107.52 -14.76
N GLU A 100 -4.54 -108.21 -14.22
CA GLU A 100 -5.74 -107.60 -13.62
C GLU A 100 -5.35 -106.74 -12.38
N GLU A 101 -4.51 -107.26 -11.48
CA GLU A 101 -3.95 -106.53 -10.33
C GLU A 101 -3.08 -105.33 -10.74
N ARG A 102 -2.24 -105.48 -11.78
CA ARG A 102 -1.44 -104.38 -12.34
C ARG A 102 -2.32 -103.25 -12.85
N ASP A 103 -3.37 -103.58 -13.61
CA ASP A 103 -4.22 -102.56 -14.23
C ASP A 103 -5.22 -101.95 -13.23
N GLU A 104 -5.65 -102.69 -12.19
CA GLU A 104 -6.31 -102.11 -11.02
C GLU A 104 -5.38 -101.12 -10.27
N THR A 105 -4.11 -101.50 -10.08
CA THR A 105 -3.10 -100.63 -9.43
C THR A 105 -2.83 -99.36 -10.23
N LYS A 106 -2.77 -99.45 -11.57
CA LYS A 106 -2.69 -98.27 -12.45
C LYS A 106 -3.93 -97.40 -12.34
N ALA A 107 -5.13 -97.98 -12.44
CA ALA A 107 -6.38 -97.22 -12.37
C ALA A 107 -6.51 -96.45 -11.04
N LYS A 108 -6.04 -97.05 -9.93
CA LYS A 108 -5.91 -96.36 -8.63
C LYS A 108 -4.90 -95.22 -8.68
N ALA A 109 -3.67 -95.47 -9.15
CA ALA A 109 -2.63 -94.45 -9.22
C ALA A 109 -2.98 -93.29 -10.18
N GLU A 110 -3.69 -93.57 -11.27
CA GLU A 110 -4.21 -92.57 -12.22
C GLU A 110 -5.34 -91.75 -11.57
N ALA A 111 -6.30 -92.39 -10.88
CA ALA A 111 -7.36 -91.69 -10.14
C ALA A 111 -6.81 -90.84 -8.98
N GLU A 112 -5.80 -91.31 -8.26
CA GLU A 112 -5.10 -90.53 -7.22
C GLU A 112 -4.34 -89.34 -7.82
N ALA A 113 -3.67 -89.53 -8.97
CA ALA A 113 -2.98 -88.44 -9.67
C ALA A 113 -3.95 -87.36 -10.17
N GLU A 114 -5.10 -87.74 -10.74
CA GLU A 114 -6.14 -86.80 -11.13
C GLU A 114 -6.79 -86.10 -9.92
N ALA A 115 -7.03 -86.81 -8.81
CA ALA A 115 -7.52 -86.18 -7.58
C ALA A 115 -6.54 -85.14 -7.01
N ILE A 116 -5.23 -85.41 -7.08
CA ILE A 116 -4.17 -84.46 -6.67
C ILE A 116 -4.13 -83.26 -7.63
N ARG A 117 -4.24 -83.48 -8.95
CA ARG A 117 -4.29 -82.41 -9.96
C ARG A 117 -5.51 -81.50 -9.76
N ALA A 118 -6.71 -82.08 -9.74
CA ALA A 118 -7.97 -81.35 -9.56
C ALA A 118 -7.98 -80.55 -8.25
N LYS A 119 -7.42 -81.09 -7.16
CA LYS A 119 -7.25 -80.33 -5.92
C LYS A 119 -6.28 -79.17 -6.09
N ALA A 120 -5.07 -79.41 -6.62
CA ALA A 120 -4.07 -78.36 -6.81
C ALA A 120 -4.57 -77.24 -7.74
N GLU A 121 -5.37 -77.57 -8.75
CA GLU A 121 -6.02 -76.60 -9.64
C GLU A 121 -7.12 -75.80 -8.92
N ALA A 122 -7.96 -76.44 -8.09
CA ALA A 122 -8.98 -75.77 -7.29
C ALA A 122 -8.37 -74.84 -6.22
N ASP A 123 -7.34 -75.31 -5.51
CA ASP A 123 -6.57 -74.50 -4.54
C ASP A 123 -5.93 -73.30 -5.27
N SER A 124 -5.36 -73.51 -6.46
CA SER A 124 -4.76 -72.45 -7.29
C SER A 124 -5.80 -71.45 -7.84
N ALA A 125 -6.99 -71.91 -8.22
CA ALA A 125 -8.09 -71.05 -8.69
C ALA A 125 -8.60 -70.16 -7.54
N THR A 126 -8.81 -70.75 -6.36
CA THR A 126 -9.20 -70.05 -5.14
C THR A 126 -8.19 -68.96 -4.77
N LEU A 127 -6.89 -69.27 -4.85
CA LEU A 127 -5.83 -68.31 -4.57
C LEU A 127 -5.75 -67.17 -5.59
N ARG A 128 -6.00 -67.44 -6.89
CA ARG A 128 -6.11 -66.39 -7.92
C ARG A 128 -7.29 -65.46 -7.64
N GLU A 129 -8.47 -66.01 -7.37
CA GLU A 129 -9.68 -65.22 -7.07
C GLU A 129 -9.47 -64.33 -5.83
N GLN A 130 -8.75 -64.82 -4.81
CA GLN A 130 -8.36 -64.03 -3.64
C GLN A 130 -7.41 -62.88 -3.98
N TYR A 131 -6.38 -63.11 -4.80
CA TYR A 131 -5.46 -62.06 -5.23
C TYR A 131 -6.11 -61.04 -6.17
N GLU A 132 -6.99 -61.47 -7.08
CA GLU A 132 -7.75 -60.58 -7.97
C GLU A 132 -8.65 -59.62 -7.15
N LYS A 133 -9.32 -60.12 -6.11
CA LYS A 133 -10.09 -59.30 -5.16
C LYS A 133 -9.19 -58.33 -4.37
N GLN A 134 -8.04 -58.77 -3.88
CA GLN A 134 -7.10 -57.91 -3.15
C GLN A 134 -6.50 -56.81 -4.05
N LEU A 135 -6.21 -57.11 -5.31
CA LEU A 135 -5.74 -56.12 -6.28
C LEU A 135 -6.84 -55.09 -6.59
N ALA A 136 -8.08 -55.54 -6.81
CA ALA A 136 -9.22 -54.65 -7.02
C ALA A 136 -9.48 -53.73 -5.81
N GLU A 137 -9.44 -54.25 -4.58
CA GLU A 137 -9.57 -53.46 -3.34
C GLU A 137 -8.43 -52.42 -3.20
N LEU A 138 -7.19 -52.80 -3.52
CA LEU A 138 -6.04 -51.90 -3.47
C LEU A 138 -6.12 -50.79 -4.52
N ASP A 139 -6.58 -51.08 -5.73
CA ASP A 139 -6.72 -50.09 -6.80
C ASP A 139 -7.95 -49.18 -6.60
N GLU A 140 -9.08 -49.70 -6.07
CA GLU A 140 -10.20 -48.88 -5.60
C GLU A 140 -9.74 -47.93 -4.48
N ARG A 141 -9.02 -48.45 -3.49
CA ARG A 141 -8.48 -47.65 -2.38
C ARG A 141 -7.48 -46.60 -2.86
N ARG A 142 -6.64 -46.90 -3.85
CA ARG A 142 -5.75 -45.93 -4.50
C ARG A 142 -6.55 -44.83 -5.21
N ALA A 143 -7.54 -45.19 -6.01
CA ALA A 143 -8.40 -44.25 -6.71
C ALA A 143 -9.16 -43.33 -5.74
N ALA A 144 -9.66 -43.88 -4.63
CA ALA A 144 -10.30 -43.12 -3.55
C ALA A 144 -9.33 -42.13 -2.89
N MET A 145 -8.15 -42.59 -2.43
CA MET A 145 -7.13 -41.71 -1.83
C MET A 145 -6.63 -40.64 -2.80
N GLU A 146 -6.50 -40.95 -4.10
CA GLU A 146 -6.18 -39.97 -5.12
C GLU A 146 -7.30 -38.94 -5.31
N ALA A 147 -8.56 -39.36 -5.33
CA ALA A 147 -9.71 -38.46 -5.46
C ALA A 147 -9.85 -37.54 -4.23
N GLU A 148 -9.68 -38.08 -3.03
CA GLU A 148 -9.61 -37.30 -1.79
C GLU A 148 -8.44 -36.31 -1.80
N HIS A 149 -7.24 -36.74 -2.17
CA HIS A 149 -6.06 -35.87 -2.22
C HIS A 149 -6.22 -34.75 -3.26
N LYS A 150 -6.74 -35.06 -4.46
CA LYS A 150 -7.09 -34.05 -5.48
C LYS A 150 -8.15 -33.09 -4.94
N GLY A 151 -9.20 -33.59 -4.29
CA GLY A 151 -10.25 -32.77 -3.67
C GLY A 151 -9.75 -31.85 -2.55
N VAL A 152 -8.79 -32.31 -1.74
CA VAL A 152 -8.13 -31.49 -0.71
C VAL A 152 -7.21 -30.43 -1.34
N LEU A 153 -6.43 -30.79 -2.38
CA LEU A 153 -5.59 -29.84 -3.10
C LEU A 153 -6.41 -28.74 -3.80
N GLU A 154 -7.51 -29.09 -4.47
CA GLU A 154 -8.37 -28.09 -5.13
C GLU A 154 -9.08 -27.18 -4.12
N LYS A 155 -9.53 -27.71 -2.97
CA LYS A 155 -10.04 -26.88 -1.86
C LYS A 155 -8.98 -25.92 -1.32
N ALA A 156 -7.79 -26.43 -0.99
CA ALA A 156 -6.68 -25.61 -0.49
C ALA A 156 -6.22 -24.56 -1.52
N ARG A 157 -6.29 -24.86 -2.82
CA ARG A 157 -6.03 -23.89 -3.91
C ARG A 157 -7.11 -22.81 -3.97
N ALA A 158 -8.39 -23.19 -3.88
CA ALA A 158 -9.50 -22.23 -3.85
C ALA A 158 -9.44 -21.34 -2.61
N GLU A 159 -9.25 -21.91 -1.42
CA GLU A 159 -9.10 -21.18 -0.16
C GLU A 159 -7.89 -20.22 -0.20
N ALA A 160 -6.75 -20.65 -0.75
CA ALA A 160 -5.60 -19.77 -0.95
C ALA A 160 -5.88 -18.65 -1.96
N ALA A 161 -6.59 -18.92 -3.07
CA ALA A 161 -6.97 -17.92 -4.06
C ALA A 161 -7.93 -16.87 -3.48
N GLU A 162 -8.93 -17.29 -2.70
CA GLU A 162 -9.85 -16.39 -1.99
C GLU A 162 -9.10 -15.53 -0.94
N ILE A 163 -8.24 -16.14 -0.12
CA ILE A 163 -7.46 -15.40 0.89
C ILE A 163 -6.52 -14.38 0.25
N THR A 164 -5.81 -14.75 -0.83
CA THR A 164 -4.91 -13.83 -1.53
C THR A 164 -5.70 -12.74 -2.25
N GLY A 165 -6.76 -13.06 -2.98
CA GLY A 165 -7.62 -12.09 -3.64
C GLY A 165 -8.26 -11.09 -2.68
N ALA A 166 -8.76 -11.55 -1.53
CA ALA A 166 -9.28 -10.68 -0.47
C ALA A 166 -8.19 -9.77 0.14
N ALA A 167 -6.98 -10.31 0.37
CA ALA A 167 -5.86 -9.51 0.88
C ALA A 167 -5.37 -8.47 -0.13
N GLU A 168 -5.35 -8.78 -1.43
CA GLU A 168 -4.98 -7.83 -2.47
C GLU A 168 -6.05 -6.75 -2.71
N ALA A 169 -7.34 -7.11 -2.65
CA ALA A 169 -8.43 -6.15 -2.68
C ALA A 169 -8.40 -5.21 -1.48
N GLU A 170 -8.16 -5.73 -0.27
CA GLU A 170 -8.04 -4.93 0.95
C GLU A 170 -6.81 -4.02 0.92
N ARG A 171 -5.64 -4.52 0.49
CA ARG A 171 -4.44 -3.71 0.26
C ARG A 171 -4.75 -2.55 -0.69
N THR A 172 -5.35 -2.85 -1.85
CA THR A 172 -5.69 -1.84 -2.87
C THR A 172 -6.69 -0.80 -2.34
N ARG A 173 -7.65 -1.20 -1.50
CA ARG A 173 -8.59 -0.31 -0.81
C ARG A 173 -7.88 0.63 0.17
N LEU A 174 -7.00 0.08 1.00
CA LEU A 174 -6.24 0.84 2.00
C LEU A 174 -5.21 1.77 1.36
N ASP A 175 -4.54 1.36 0.28
CA ASP A 175 -3.63 2.20 -0.49
C ASP A 175 -4.36 3.39 -1.12
N ALA A 176 -5.54 3.15 -1.71
CA ALA A 176 -6.38 4.21 -2.28
C ALA A 176 -6.92 5.18 -1.20
N GLU A 177 -7.35 4.67 -0.05
CA GLU A 177 -7.79 5.52 1.07
C GLU A 177 -6.62 6.32 1.66
N ALA A 178 -5.44 5.71 1.79
CA ALA A 178 -4.23 6.38 2.26
C ALA A 178 -3.77 7.49 1.29
N GLU A 179 -3.91 7.29 -0.02
CA GLU A 179 -3.62 8.32 -1.03
C GLU A 179 -4.64 9.46 -0.94
N GLN A 180 -5.95 9.18 -0.89
CA GLN A 180 -6.97 10.21 -0.70
C GLN A 180 -6.74 11.04 0.57
N ARG A 181 -6.33 10.40 1.67
CA ARG A 181 -5.96 11.09 2.92
C ARG A 181 -4.68 11.93 2.77
N ARG A 182 -3.69 11.49 1.98
CA ARG A 182 -2.49 12.30 1.64
C ARG A 182 -2.90 13.55 0.87
N THR A 183 -3.61 13.38 -0.25
CA THR A 183 -4.06 14.51 -1.09
C THR A 183 -4.89 15.52 -0.30
N ALA A 184 -5.86 15.06 0.50
CA ALA A 184 -6.69 15.97 1.31
C ALA A 184 -5.86 16.76 2.35
N VAL A 185 -4.88 16.13 3.00
CA VAL A 185 -3.98 16.82 3.95
C VAL A 185 -3.04 17.79 3.24
N GLU A 186 -2.60 17.48 2.02
CA GLU A 186 -1.79 18.38 1.18
C GLU A 186 -2.62 19.59 0.72
N GLU A 187 -3.86 19.39 0.24
CA GLU A 187 -4.80 20.46 -0.13
C GLU A 187 -5.13 21.38 1.07
N ASP A 188 -5.51 20.83 2.23
CA ASP A 188 -5.76 21.59 3.46
C ASP A 188 -4.52 22.37 3.91
N PHE A 189 -3.32 21.78 3.79
CA PHE A 189 -2.06 22.45 4.12
C PHE A 189 -1.73 23.59 3.15
N GLU A 190 -1.92 23.40 1.83
CA GLU A 190 -1.74 24.47 0.85
C GLU A 190 -2.72 25.62 1.08
N ILE A 191 -3.99 25.34 1.37
CA ILE A 191 -5.02 26.33 1.69
C ILE A 191 -4.65 27.10 2.97
N ALA A 192 -4.30 26.40 4.04
CA ALA A 192 -3.89 27.03 5.31
C ALA A 192 -2.63 27.89 5.14
N MET A 193 -1.63 27.42 4.38
CA MET A 193 -0.41 28.16 4.09
C MET A 193 -0.63 29.29 3.08
N ALA A 194 -1.63 29.23 2.20
CA ALA A 194 -2.07 30.35 1.37
C ALA A 194 -2.76 31.43 2.20
N SER A 195 -3.67 31.07 3.11
CA SER A 195 -4.31 32.04 4.02
C SER A 195 -3.28 32.72 4.91
N ARG A 196 -2.42 31.94 5.58
CA ARG A 196 -1.36 32.46 6.46
C ARG A 196 -0.35 33.36 5.73
N ARG A 197 0.03 33.03 4.49
CA ARG A 197 0.84 33.93 3.64
C ARG A 197 0.10 35.24 3.36
N THR A 198 -1.18 35.16 2.99
CA THR A 198 -2.00 36.34 2.67
C THR A 198 -2.23 37.24 3.88
N GLU A 199 -2.49 36.65 5.05
CA GLU A 199 -2.59 37.36 6.34
C GLU A 199 -1.27 38.05 6.72
N SER A 200 -0.14 37.34 6.61
CA SER A 200 1.18 37.91 6.87
C SER A 200 1.52 39.07 5.92
N MET A 201 1.19 38.95 4.63
CA MET A 201 1.33 40.03 3.65
C MET A 201 0.43 41.24 3.97
N ARG A 202 -0.82 41.01 4.41
CA ARG A 202 -1.72 42.09 4.87
C ARG A 202 -1.19 42.77 6.14
N ALA A 203 -0.64 42.01 7.08
CA ALA A 203 -0.04 42.54 8.30
C ALA A 203 1.19 43.41 8.00
N LEU A 204 2.10 42.93 7.14
CA LEU A 204 3.25 43.69 6.65
C LEU A 204 2.83 44.97 5.92
N ALA A 205 1.90 44.88 4.96
CA ALA A 205 1.40 46.06 4.24
C ALA A 205 0.72 47.08 5.19
N THR A 206 0.04 46.61 6.24
CA THR A 206 -0.54 47.49 7.28
C THR A 206 0.55 48.13 8.14
N GLN A 207 1.61 47.39 8.51
CA GLN A 207 2.76 47.91 9.24
C GLN A 207 3.55 48.93 8.42
N GLU A 208 3.74 48.69 7.12
CA GLU A 208 4.38 49.63 6.20
C GLU A 208 3.53 50.89 6.01
N ALA A 209 2.22 50.76 5.77
CA ALA A 209 1.32 51.89 5.60
C ALA A 209 1.21 52.76 6.86
N THR A 210 1.11 52.14 8.04
CA THR A 210 1.10 52.87 9.32
C THR A 210 2.44 53.54 9.59
N SER A 211 3.57 52.82 9.41
CA SER A 211 4.92 53.39 9.59
C SER A 211 5.19 54.55 8.62
N LYS A 212 4.73 54.45 7.37
CA LYS A 212 4.84 55.52 6.37
C LYS A 212 3.99 56.73 6.75
N SER A 213 2.72 56.53 7.12
CA SER A 213 1.83 57.60 7.58
C SER A 213 2.41 58.33 8.81
N GLU A 214 2.98 57.58 9.74
CA GLU A 214 3.66 58.06 10.93
C GLU A 214 4.99 58.81 10.62
N ALA A 215 5.77 58.35 9.64
CA ALA A 215 6.96 59.04 9.17
C ALA A 215 6.59 60.37 8.47
N GLU A 216 5.61 60.34 7.56
CA GLU A 216 5.08 61.53 6.91
C GLU A 216 4.49 62.54 7.91
N ARG A 217 3.79 62.06 8.94
CA ARG A 217 3.26 62.92 10.02
C ARG A 217 4.39 63.64 10.76
N ARG A 218 5.43 62.93 11.19
CA ARG A 218 6.62 63.54 11.81
C ARG A 218 7.32 64.54 10.89
N VAL A 219 7.42 64.23 9.59
CA VAL A 219 8.02 65.15 8.59
C VAL A 219 7.16 66.41 8.42
N ARG A 220 5.83 66.30 8.36
CA ARG A 220 4.91 67.45 8.32
C ARG A 220 5.05 68.30 9.59
N GLU A 221 4.91 67.69 10.77
CA GLU A 221 5.01 68.38 12.07
C GLU A 221 6.35 69.09 12.26
N ALA A 222 7.47 68.43 11.94
CA ALA A 222 8.80 69.03 12.02
C ALA A 222 9.00 70.16 11.00
N THR A 223 8.42 70.04 9.79
CA THR A 223 8.46 71.10 8.76
C THR A 223 7.64 72.31 9.17
N GLU A 224 6.44 72.09 9.73
CA GLU A 224 5.60 73.16 10.29
C GLU A 224 6.29 73.84 11.46
N GLU A 225 6.87 73.10 12.40
CA GLU A 225 7.55 73.66 13.56
C GLU A 225 8.84 74.41 13.17
N ALA A 226 9.60 73.90 12.20
CA ALA A 226 10.74 74.62 11.62
C ALA A 226 10.29 75.90 10.90
N ASN A 227 9.14 75.89 10.21
CA ASN A 227 8.57 77.08 9.60
C ASN A 227 8.02 78.08 10.63
N ARG A 228 7.43 77.62 11.74
CA ARG A 228 7.06 78.46 12.90
C ARG A 228 8.29 79.15 13.49
N ARG A 229 9.32 78.40 13.88
CA ARG A 229 10.60 78.95 14.38
C ARG A 229 11.26 79.92 13.41
N ARG A 230 11.25 79.62 12.10
CA ARG A 230 11.77 80.54 11.06
C ARG A 230 10.93 81.81 10.91
N HIS A 231 9.61 81.72 11.08
CA HIS A 231 8.74 82.89 11.04
C HIS A 231 8.90 83.74 12.31
N GLU A 232 8.89 83.14 13.48
CA GLU A 232 9.14 83.77 14.78
C GLU A 232 10.49 84.50 14.80
N ALA A 233 11.59 83.79 14.46
CA ALA A 233 12.93 84.38 14.41
C ALA A 233 13.06 85.47 13.33
N ARG A 234 12.33 85.36 12.20
CA ARG A 234 12.28 86.43 11.19
C ARG A 234 11.54 87.65 11.71
N THR A 235 10.40 87.47 12.36
CA THR A 235 9.58 88.53 12.93
C THR A 235 10.33 89.25 14.05
N GLU A 236 10.98 88.51 14.95
CA GLU A 236 11.85 89.04 16.01
C GLU A 236 13.06 89.78 15.43
N ALA A 237 13.71 89.25 14.39
CA ALA A 237 14.80 89.94 13.71
C ALA A 237 14.33 91.23 13.01
N THR A 238 13.14 91.24 12.38
CA THR A 238 12.57 92.48 11.81
C THR A 238 12.19 93.49 12.89
N ALA A 239 11.68 93.03 14.05
CA ALA A 239 11.37 93.92 15.17
C ALA A 239 12.64 94.55 15.75
N ARG A 240 13.72 93.77 15.97
CA ARG A 240 15.03 94.31 16.38
C ARG A 240 15.63 95.28 15.35
N LEU A 241 15.46 95.00 14.06
CA LEU A 241 15.91 95.91 13.00
C LEU A 241 15.08 97.21 12.95
N GLN A 242 13.77 97.14 13.19
CA GLN A 242 12.90 98.32 13.32
C GLN A 242 13.26 99.15 14.56
N GLU A 243 13.41 98.51 15.73
CA GLU A 243 13.82 99.16 16.97
C GLU A 243 15.19 99.84 16.83
N ALA A 244 16.18 99.14 16.27
CA ALA A 244 17.51 99.70 16.01
C ALA A 244 17.47 100.84 14.98
N ALA A 245 16.60 100.76 13.96
CA ALA A 245 16.40 101.85 12.99
C ALA A 245 15.71 103.06 13.63
N ASP A 246 14.71 102.85 14.48
CA ASP A 246 14.01 103.92 15.20
C ASP A 246 14.89 104.57 16.27
N GLU A 247 15.74 103.81 16.96
CA GLU A 247 16.80 104.37 17.81
C GLU A 247 17.84 105.15 16.99
N ALA A 248 18.29 104.64 15.83
CA ALA A 248 19.23 105.35 14.97
C ALA A 248 18.61 106.65 14.45
N ASN A 249 17.36 106.62 13.99
CA ASN A 249 16.58 107.79 13.61
C ASN A 249 16.42 108.77 14.77
N ARG A 250 16.18 108.29 16.00
CA ARG A 250 16.10 109.12 17.20
C ARG A 250 17.43 109.80 17.51
N ARG A 251 18.54 109.05 17.57
CA ARG A 251 19.90 109.59 17.78
C ARG A 251 20.29 110.60 16.69
N VAL A 252 19.92 110.35 15.42
CA VAL A 252 20.13 111.29 14.31
C VAL A 252 19.29 112.56 14.48
N ARG A 253 18.02 112.46 14.90
CA ARG A 253 17.19 113.63 15.21
C ARG A 253 17.74 114.43 16.38
N GLU A 254 18.03 113.78 17.50
CA GLU A 254 18.62 114.40 18.71
C GLU A 254 19.94 115.11 18.39
N ALA A 255 20.84 114.48 17.63
CA ALA A 255 22.10 115.06 17.19
C ALA A 255 21.90 116.21 16.18
N THR A 256 20.90 116.12 15.30
CA THR A 256 20.54 117.20 14.36
C THR A 256 19.93 118.39 15.11
N GLU A 257 19.09 118.15 16.11
CA GLU A 257 18.54 119.18 16.99
C GLU A 257 19.60 119.81 17.89
N GLU A 258 20.59 119.04 18.36
CA GLU A 258 21.73 119.61 19.10
C GLU A 258 22.66 120.41 18.18
N ALA A 259 22.95 119.91 16.98
CA ALA A 259 23.69 120.65 15.96
C ALA A 259 22.97 121.96 15.59
N ASN A 260 21.65 121.92 15.37
CA ASN A 260 20.82 123.09 15.11
C ASN A 260 20.80 124.06 16.31
N ARG A 261 20.74 123.57 17.55
CA ARG A 261 20.87 124.42 18.76
C ARG A 261 22.26 125.07 18.84
N ARG A 262 23.33 124.33 18.58
CA ARG A 262 24.72 124.85 18.54
C ARG A 262 24.90 125.89 17.42
N ILE A 263 24.34 125.64 16.23
CA ILE A 263 24.35 126.57 15.08
C ILE A 263 23.52 127.82 15.39
N ALA A 264 22.33 127.70 15.97
CA ALA A 264 21.49 128.83 16.35
C ALA A 264 22.16 129.71 17.42
N HIS A 265 22.77 129.09 18.44
CA HIS A 265 23.55 129.79 19.46
C HIS A 265 24.80 130.48 18.86
N ALA A 266 25.50 129.83 17.91
CA ALA A 266 26.59 130.45 17.18
C ALA A 266 26.13 131.62 16.31
N ALA A 267 24.99 131.50 15.61
CA ALA A 267 24.40 132.56 14.82
C ALA A 267 23.92 133.74 15.69
N GLN A 268 23.36 133.47 16.88
CA GLN A 268 23.05 134.48 17.89
C GLN A 268 24.32 135.19 18.37
N ARG A 269 25.40 134.47 18.67
CA ARG A 269 26.70 135.09 19.03
C ARG A 269 27.29 135.92 17.88
N VAL A 270 27.20 135.46 16.64
CA VAL A 270 27.63 136.22 15.45
C VAL A 270 26.76 137.47 15.24
N ASN A 271 25.45 137.39 15.45
CA ASN A 271 24.56 138.55 15.37
C ASN A 271 24.77 139.54 16.52
N ALA A 272 25.05 139.06 17.74
CA ALA A 272 25.45 139.92 18.86
C ALA A 272 26.79 140.62 18.59
N LEU A 273 27.78 139.92 18.02
CA LEU A 273 29.05 140.51 17.59
C LEU A 273 28.86 141.51 16.42
N ARG A 274 27.94 141.25 15.49
CA ARG A 274 27.55 142.22 14.44
C ARG A 274 26.89 143.45 15.04
N GLN A 275 25.95 143.30 15.97
CA GLN A 275 25.31 144.43 16.67
C GLN A 275 26.32 145.23 17.51
N LEU A 276 27.27 144.57 18.16
CA LEU A 276 28.36 145.21 18.89
C LEU A 276 29.26 146.00 17.92
N ARG A 277 29.64 145.41 16.79
CA ARG A 277 30.36 146.11 15.70
C ARG A 277 29.57 147.32 15.19
N THR A 278 28.24 147.21 15.01
CA THR A 278 27.41 148.35 14.56
C THR A 278 27.37 149.45 15.61
N LYS A 279 27.25 149.12 16.90
CA LYS A 279 27.34 150.10 18.00
C LYS A 279 28.71 150.76 18.06
N VAL A 280 29.80 150.00 17.96
CA VAL A 280 31.16 150.55 17.92
C VAL A 280 31.39 151.44 16.70
N ALA A 281 30.86 151.06 15.53
CA ALA A 281 30.90 151.90 14.33
C ALA A 281 30.11 153.21 14.52
N GLN A 282 28.92 153.16 15.12
CA GLN A 282 28.13 154.35 15.46
C GLN A 282 28.81 155.23 16.51
N GLN A 283 29.49 154.64 17.50
CA GLN A 283 30.26 155.38 18.51
C GLN A 283 31.51 156.03 17.90
N LEU A 284 32.20 155.38 16.97
CA LEU A 284 33.32 155.96 16.23
C LEU A 284 32.87 157.06 15.25
N GLN A 285 31.69 156.93 14.65
CA GLN A 285 31.06 157.97 13.83
C GLN A 285 30.78 159.21 14.70
N ALA A 286 30.02 159.05 15.79
CA ALA A 286 29.65 160.14 16.69
C ALA A 286 30.86 160.80 17.36
N ALA A 287 31.92 160.04 17.69
CA ALA A 287 33.17 160.58 18.19
C ALA A 287 33.96 161.37 17.13
N ARG A 288 33.85 161.01 15.84
CA ARG A 288 34.47 161.77 14.76
C ARG A 288 33.75 163.09 14.51
N ASP A 289 32.42 163.07 14.51
CA ASP A 289 31.60 164.27 14.29
C ASP A 289 31.85 165.32 15.42
N LEU A 290 31.94 164.86 16.68
CA LEU A 290 32.30 165.69 17.84
C LEU A 290 33.74 166.26 17.82
N VAL A 291 34.67 165.63 17.10
CA VAL A 291 36.06 166.11 16.96
C VAL A 291 36.18 167.15 15.84
N THR A 292 35.30 167.14 14.83
CA THR A 292 35.25 168.19 13.81
C THR A 292 34.62 169.49 14.30
N ASP A 293 33.58 169.43 15.14
CA ASP A 293 32.82 170.60 15.60
C ASP A 293 33.60 171.48 16.60
N ALA A 294 34.64 170.92 17.24
CA ALA A 294 35.44 171.59 18.27
C ALA A 294 36.77 172.18 17.75
N HIS A 295 37.05 172.14 16.44
CA HIS A 295 38.38 172.48 15.90
C HIS A 295 38.56 173.95 15.48
N GLU A 296 37.49 174.74 15.36
CA GLU A 296 37.57 176.15 14.91
C GLU A 296 37.92 177.18 16.01
N SER A 297 38.06 176.78 17.29
CA SER A 297 38.31 177.75 18.37
C SER A 297 39.13 177.23 19.56
N LEU A 298 40.46 177.21 19.44
CA LEU A 298 41.42 177.94 20.31
C LEU A 298 42.89 177.58 20.02
N GLU A 299 43.79 178.51 20.31
CA GLU A 299 45.25 178.37 20.13
C GLU A 299 45.98 177.86 21.40
N LEU A 300 47.31 177.73 21.26
CA LEU A 300 48.36 177.49 22.28
C LEU A 300 48.62 176.05 22.76
N ALA A 301 49.88 175.84 23.15
CA ALA A 301 50.46 174.68 23.86
C ALA A 301 50.59 173.35 23.10
N ALA A 302 51.58 173.24 22.21
CA ALA A 302 52.31 171.97 22.03
C ALA A 302 53.12 171.68 23.32
N PRO A 303 53.17 170.42 23.80
CA PRO A 303 54.17 169.48 23.29
C PRO A 303 53.76 168.00 23.25
N ALA A 304 54.40 167.19 22.39
CA ALA A 304 54.85 165.81 22.69
C ALA A 304 55.55 165.14 21.49
N PHE A 305 56.81 164.74 21.69
CA PHE A 305 57.59 163.66 21.06
C PHE A 305 57.45 163.29 19.56
N ASP A 306 58.60 163.31 18.89
CA ASP A 306 58.86 162.95 17.49
C ASP A 306 58.86 161.41 17.25
N PRO A 307 58.53 160.87 16.05
CA PRO A 307 58.25 159.44 15.84
C PRO A 307 59.12 158.72 14.75
N LEU A 308 58.82 157.42 14.52
CA LEU A 308 59.25 156.55 13.39
C LEU A 308 60.74 156.10 13.41
N PRO A 309 61.17 155.03 12.67
CA PRO A 309 60.48 154.14 11.72
C PRO A 309 60.27 152.69 12.33
N GLU A 310 60.40 151.48 11.74
CA GLU A 310 60.86 150.96 10.42
C GLU A 310 60.26 149.54 10.11
N GLU A 311 61.01 148.60 9.51
CA GLU A 311 60.53 147.48 8.67
C GLU A 311 61.10 146.05 8.94
N THR A 312 60.23 145.02 8.84
CA THR A 312 60.48 143.65 8.25
C THR A 312 61.43 142.62 8.96
N PRO A 313 61.66 141.37 8.43
CA PRO A 313 60.77 140.21 8.12
C PRO A 313 61.32 138.87 8.75
N ASP A 314 61.09 137.58 8.37
CA ASP A 314 60.21 136.84 7.41
C ASP A 314 59.74 135.45 7.97
N LYS A 315 60.48 134.34 7.71
CA LYS A 315 60.07 132.89 7.73
C LYS A 315 61.29 131.96 7.99
N PRO A 316 61.28 130.58 7.89
CA PRO A 316 60.24 129.60 7.48
C PRO A 316 60.10 128.31 8.36
N ALA A 317 59.32 127.33 7.88
CA ALA A 317 59.22 125.94 8.40
C ALA A 317 60.05 124.93 7.55
N PRO A 318 60.29 123.67 7.99
CA PRO A 318 59.44 122.53 7.58
C PRO A 318 59.39 121.32 8.59
N ALA A 319 58.92 120.13 8.15
CA ALA A 319 58.80 118.84 8.89
C ALA A 319 59.92 117.81 8.49
N PRO A 320 60.03 116.52 8.94
CA PRO A 320 58.99 115.46 9.11
C PRO A 320 59.20 114.42 10.30
N ARG A 321 58.74 113.15 10.15
CA ARG A 321 58.62 112.04 11.16
C ARG A 321 59.89 111.13 11.31
N PRO A 322 60.04 110.21 12.31
CA PRO A 322 59.41 108.84 12.28
C PRO A 322 58.97 108.24 13.67
N VAL A 323 59.30 106.97 14.02
CA VAL A 323 58.50 106.01 14.85
C VAL A 323 59.38 105.07 15.74
N VAL A 324 58.84 104.40 16.80
CA VAL A 324 58.99 102.94 17.19
C VAL A 324 58.88 102.60 18.72
N ALA A 325 57.84 101.80 19.08
CA ALA A 325 57.73 100.70 20.08
C ALA A 325 58.17 100.92 21.58
N PRO A 326 58.21 99.94 22.54
CA PRO A 326 58.21 98.44 22.48
C PRO A 326 57.03 97.70 23.23
N VAL A 327 56.51 96.55 22.73
CA VAL A 327 56.73 95.10 23.14
C VAL A 327 55.89 94.65 24.38
N LYS A 328 55.20 93.48 24.49
CA LYS A 328 55.34 92.07 24.00
C LYS A 328 54.07 91.52 23.26
N GLU A 329 54.06 90.54 22.31
CA GLU A 329 54.68 89.18 22.15
C GLU A 329 53.98 88.09 23.01
N ASN A 330 53.56 86.87 22.56
CA ASN A 330 53.52 86.09 21.28
C ASN A 330 52.50 84.89 21.39
N TRP A 331 52.21 83.98 20.42
CA TRP A 331 51.99 84.02 18.94
C TRP A 331 51.65 82.59 18.34
N GLU A 332 50.63 82.47 17.46
CA GLU A 332 50.37 81.41 16.41
C GLU A 332 50.13 79.88 16.73
N PRO A 333 49.73 79.01 15.74
CA PRO A 333 48.93 77.76 15.98
C PRO A 333 49.53 76.41 15.46
N GLU A 334 48.70 75.34 15.49
CA GLU A 334 48.78 74.00 14.85
C GLU A 334 50.04 73.11 15.01
N THR A 335 49.89 71.87 15.51
CA THR A 335 49.95 70.63 14.68
C THR A 335 49.86 69.30 15.47
N LYS A 336 49.25 68.29 14.81
CA LYS A 336 49.43 66.81 14.82
C LYS A 336 49.89 65.99 16.05
N ALA A 337 49.22 64.83 16.16
CA ALA A 337 49.71 63.48 16.55
C ALA A 337 49.81 63.05 18.03
N ALA A 338 48.94 62.08 18.38
CA ALA A 338 49.24 60.68 18.76
C ALA A 338 50.58 60.34 19.48
N PRO A 339 50.60 59.38 20.45
CA PRO A 339 49.80 58.15 20.43
C PRO A 339 48.94 57.88 21.68
N ALA A 340 48.27 56.72 21.70
CA ALA A 340 47.43 56.25 22.81
C ALA A 340 47.84 54.83 23.27
N GLU A 341 47.95 54.66 24.59
CA GLU A 341 48.20 53.45 25.37
C GLU A 341 47.72 53.75 26.81
N ILE A 342 47.14 52.87 27.65
CA ILE A 342 46.63 51.49 27.55
C ILE A 342 45.38 51.41 28.47
N ALA A 343 44.34 50.64 28.10
CA ALA A 343 43.40 50.05 29.08
C ALA A 343 42.56 48.91 28.48
N GLU A 344 42.72 47.69 29.02
CA GLU A 344 41.73 46.60 28.94
C GLU A 344 40.56 46.92 29.91
N ALA A 345 39.39 46.26 29.96
CA ALA A 345 39.06 44.85 29.71
C ALA A 345 37.54 44.66 29.38
N PRO A 346 37.06 43.44 29.05
CA PRO A 346 35.77 43.24 28.34
C PRO A 346 34.57 42.91 29.25
N THR A 347 33.34 42.91 28.69
CA THR A 347 32.16 42.30 29.34
C THR A 347 31.20 41.60 28.37
N LYS A 348 31.12 40.26 28.52
CA LYS A 348 30.00 39.33 28.26
C LYS A 348 29.24 39.38 26.91
N ARG A 349 29.59 38.39 26.08
CA ARG A 349 28.77 37.79 25.02
C ARG A 349 27.65 36.93 25.65
N ILE A 350 26.39 37.06 25.20
CA ILE A 350 25.29 36.15 25.59
C ILE A 350 25.17 35.04 24.54
N ALA A 351 24.88 33.81 24.99
CA ALA A 351 24.82 32.62 24.14
C ALA A 351 23.44 32.46 23.46
N ARG A 352 23.44 31.81 22.28
CA ARG A 352 22.24 31.16 21.75
C ARG A 352 21.95 29.89 22.54
N GLN A 353 20.67 29.57 22.73
CA GLN A 353 20.24 28.20 23.00
C GLN A 353 19.94 27.50 21.67
N SER A 354 20.11 26.19 21.68
CA SER A 354 19.58 25.22 20.72
C SER A 354 18.70 24.23 21.48
#